data_AF-A0A4R1WXZ9-F1
#
_entry.id   AF-A0A4R1WXZ9-F1
#
_cell.length_a   1.000
_cell.length_b   1.000
_cell.length_c   1.000
_cell.angle_alpha   90.00
_cell.angle_beta   90.00
_cell.angle_gamma   90.00
#
_symmetry.space_group_name_H-M   'P 1'
#
loop_
_entity.id
_entity.type
_entity.pdbx_description
1 polymer ?
#
loop_
_entity_poly.entity_id
_entity_poly.type
_entity_poly.pdbx_seq_one_letter_code
_entity_poly.pdbx_strand_id
1 'polypeptide(L)'
;MNDRYGDIVNLFRILQGHYPQFMDCLKFQITSRREFERLKACDPSTLTDLERVARFIYLQKLAFGGKVSGQTFGVSHEGGACFNLTRLAPFLKDVHERLAGIVIENLDWLGFIDL
;
A
#
# COMPACT_ATOMS: atom_id res chain seq x y z
N MET A 1 4.94 14.73 -11.33
CA MET A 1 5.53 13.83 -10.32
C MET A 1 4.76 12.52 -10.33
N ASN A 2 5.45 11.38 -10.35
CA ASN A 2 4.82 10.06 -10.42
C ASN A 2 4.46 9.60 -9.00
N ASP A 3 3.17 9.68 -8.64
CA ASP A 3 2.58 9.31 -7.32
C ASP A 3 3.08 7.95 -6.79
N ARG A 4 3.45 7.05 -7.70
CA ARG A 4 4.02 5.73 -7.43
C ARG A 4 5.24 5.73 -6.51
N TYR A 5 6.20 6.62 -6.72
CA TYR A 5 7.41 6.64 -5.88
C TYR A 5 7.08 7.17 -4.48
N GLY A 6 6.18 8.14 -4.38
CA GLY A 6 5.71 8.68 -3.11
C GLY A 6 4.96 7.65 -2.26
N ASP A 7 4.07 6.87 -2.88
CA ASP A 7 3.30 5.83 -2.17
C ASP A 7 4.18 4.68 -1.64
N ILE A 8 5.23 4.29 -2.37
CA ILE A 8 6.18 3.25 -1.92
C ILE A 8 7.01 3.74 -0.73
N VAL A 9 7.53 4.96 -0.79
CA VAL A 9 8.29 5.55 0.33
C VAL A 9 7.38 5.69 1.55
N ASN A 10 6.15 6.16 1.35
CA ASN A 10 5.16 6.26 2.42
C ASN A 10 4.83 4.90 3.04
N LEU A 11 4.66 3.85 2.23
CA LEU A 11 4.45 2.49 2.69
C LEU A 11 5.59 2.03 3.62
N PHE A 12 6.84 2.23 3.25
CA PHE A 12 7.96 1.81 4.10
C PHE A 12 8.01 2.58 5.42
N ARG A 13 7.74 3.89 5.39
CA ARG A 13 7.67 4.71 6.61
C ARG A 13 6.56 4.26 7.56
N ILE A 14 5.37 4.02 7.04
CA ILE A 14 4.24 3.51 7.83
C ILE A 14 4.54 2.12 8.37
N LEU A 15 5.12 1.23 7.56
CA LEU A 15 5.52 -0.09 8.03
C LEU A 15 6.61 -0.02 9.09
N GLN A 16 7.50 0.96 9.06
CA GLN A 16 8.53 1.11 10.10
C GLN A 16 7.97 1.71 11.39
N GLY A 17 7.27 2.85 11.31
CA GLY A 17 6.89 3.65 12.48
C GLY A 17 5.47 3.41 13.03
N HIS A 18 4.58 2.84 12.22
CA HIS A 18 3.13 2.77 12.52
C HIS A 18 2.52 1.41 12.18
N TYR A 19 3.30 0.33 12.25
CA TYR A 19 2.86 -1.02 11.89
C TYR A 19 1.55 -1.46 12.59
N PRO A 20 1.37 -1.32 13.92
CA PRO A 20 0.12 -1.72 14.57
C PRO A 20 -1.11 -0.97 14.04
N GLN A 21 -0.99 0.36 13.90
CA GLN A 21 -2.07 1.21 13.40
C GLN A 21 -2.40 0.88 11.94
N PHE A 22 -1.38 0.56 11.15
CA PHE A 22 -1.56 0.13 9.77
C PHE A 22 -2.33 -1.20 9.68
N MET A 23 -1.99 -2.18 10.52
CA MET A 23 -2.71 -3.45 10.60
C MET A 23 -4.17 -3.25 11.02
N ASP A 24 -4.44 -2.29 11.91
CA ASP A 24 -5.81 -1.91 12.29
C ASP A 24 -6.63 -1.32 11.14
N CYS A 25 -6.01 -0.54 10.25
CA CYS A 25 -6.68 -0.05 9.03
C CYS A 25 -7.06 -1.19 8.06
N LEU A 26 -6.31 -2.29 8.06
CA LEU A 26 -6.52 -3.42 7.16
C LEU A 26 -7.50 -4.48 7.71
N LYS A 27 -7.65 -4.61 9.04
CA LYS A 27 -8.35 -5.74 9.67
C LYS A 27 -9.81 -5.92 9.28
N PHE A 28 -10.48 -4.85 8.87
CA PHE A 28 -11.89 -4.89 8.47
C PHE A 28 -12.11 -4.68 6.97
N GLN A 29 -11.02 -4.64 6.19
CA GLN A 29 -11.13 -4.51 4.74
C GLN A 29 -11.66 -5.81 4.14
N ILE A 30 -12.78 -5.71 3.43
CA ILE A 30 -13.40 -6.82 2.70
C ILE A 30 -13.08 -6.72 1.22
N THR A 31 -13.03 -7.84 0.52
CA THR A 31 -12.89 -7.81 -0.95
C THR A 31 -14.19 -7.34 -1.58
N SER A 32 -14.20 -6.13 -2.15
CA SER A 32 -15.38 -5.56 -2.81
C SER A 32 -15.00 -4.75 -4.04
N ARG A 33 -15.65 -5.04 -5.19
CA ARG A 33 -15.48 -4.26 -6.42
C ARG A 33 -15.94 -2.81 -6.22
N ARG A 34 -17.06 -2.61 -5.54
CA ARG A 34 -17.58 -1.26 -5.26
C ARG A 34 -16.57 -0.45 -4.44
N GLU A 35 -15.98 -1.08 -3.42
CA GLU A 35 -14.99 -0.42 -2.57
C GLU A 35 -13.68 -0.15 -3.32
N PHE A 36 -13.26 -1.06 -4.19
CA PHE A 36 -12.12 -0.86 -5.06
C PHE A 36 -12.30 0.36 -5.98
N GLU A 37 -13.43 0.46 -6.69
CA GLU A 37 -13.67 1.62 -7.55
C GLU A 37 -13.81 2.91 -6.73
N ARG A 38 -14.43 2.86 -5.54
CA ARG A 38 -14.52 4.01 -4.62
C ARG A 38 -13.13 4.50 -4.19
N LEU A 39 -12.27 3.59 -3.73
CA LEU A 39 -10.90 3.93 -3.31
C LEU A 39 -10.05 4.39 -4.49
N LYS A 40 -10.20 3.77 -5.67
CA LYS A 40 -9.50 4.18 -6.89
C LYS A 40 -9.87 5.61 -7.31
N ALA A 41 -11.14 5.98 -7.22
CA ALA A 41 -11.63 7.33 -7.54
C ALA A 41 -11.35 8.38 -6.46
N CYS A 42 -11.00 7.95 -5.24
CA CYS A 42 -10.66 8.85 -4.13
C CYS A 42 -9.36 9.61 -4.40
N ASP A 43 -9.39 10.93 -4.17
CA ASP A 43 -8.24 11.82 -4.26
C ASP A 43 -7.26 11.53 -3.09
N PRO A 44 -6.04 11.02 -3.37
CA PRO A 44 -5.08 10.69 -2.33
C PRO A 44 -4.63 11.89 -1.50
N SER A 45 -4.72 13.12 -2.03
CA SER A 45 -4.35 14.34 -1.31
C SER A 45 -5.27 14.66 -0.12
N THR A 46 -6.46 14.06 -0.11
CA THR A 46 -7.45 14.22 0.97
C THR A 46 -7.28 13.20 2.10
N LEU A 47 -6.36 12.25 1.94
CA LEU A 47 -6.15 11.14 2.86
C LEU A 47 -4.91 11.37 3.73
N THR A 48 -4.96 10.87 4.96
CA THR A 48 -3.75 10.76 5.79
C THR A 48 -2.75 9.79 5.16
N ASP A 49 -1.48 9.89 5.54
CA ASP A 49 -0.45 8.98 5.05
C ASP A 49 -0.77 7.50 5.34
N LEU A 50 -1.34 7.21 6.50
CA LEU A 50 -1.77 5.85 6.88
C LEU A 50 -2.88 5.33 5.95
N GLU A 51 -3.89 6.16 5.67
CA GLU A 51 -4.99 5.82 4.77
C GLU A 51 -4.53 5.68 3.32
N ARG A 52 -3.59 6.52 2.87
CA ARG A 52 -2.97 6.40 1.56
C ARG A 52 -2.26 5.06 1.39
N VAL A 53 -1.51 4.62 2.40
CA VAL A 53 -0.83 3.32 2.36
C VAL A 53 -1.83 2.16 2.38
N ALA A 54 -2.88 2.26 3.20
CA ALA A 54 -3.95 1.25 3.23
C ALA A 54 -4.66 1.15 1.87
N ARG A 55 -5.01 2.29 1.27
CA ARG A 55 -5.55 2.39 -0.08
C ARG A 55 -4.61 1.78 -1.10
N PHE A 56 -3.33 2.15 -1.10
CA PHE A 56 -2.33 1.63 -2.03
C PHE A 56 -2.26 0.10 -1.98
N ILE A 57 -2.12 -0.49 -0.78
CA ILE A 57 -2.04 -1.94 -0.59
C ILE A 57 -3.34 -2.63 -1.02
N TYR A 58 -4.50 -2.07 -0.69
CA TYR A 58 -5.80 -2.60 -1.11
C TYR A 58 -5.93 -2.65 -2.64
N LEU A 59 -5.61 -1.53 -3.31
CA LEU A 59 -5.66 -1.44 -4.76
C LEU A 59 -4.63 -2.37 -5.44
N GLN A 60 -3.40 -2.48 -4.92
CA GLN A 60 -2.40 -3.39 -5.47
C GLN A 60 -2.82 -4.86 -5.39
N LYS A 61 -3.37 -5.29 -4.25
CA LYS A 61 -3.76 -6.69 -4.05
C LYS A 61 -4.96 -7.11 -4.88
N LEU A 62 -5.82 -6.16 -5.22
CA LEU A 62 -7.04 -6.40 -5.99
C LEU A 62 -6.89 -6.05 -7.49
N ALA A 63 -5.79 -5.45 -7.91
CA ALA A 63 -5.54 -5.14 -9.31
C ALA A 63 -5.19 -6.41 -10.12
N PHE A 64 -5.81 -6.56 -11.29
CA PHE A 64 -5.48 -7.65 -12.22
C PHE A 64 -4.02 -7.57 -12.65
N GLY A 65 -3.28 -8.67 -12.46
CA GLY A 65 -1.87 -8.78 -12.83
C GLY A 65 -0.91 -7.88 -12.03
N GLY A 66 -1.33 -7.35 -10.86
CA GLY A 66 -0.47 -6.51 -10.01
C GLY A 66 -0.03 -5.19 -10.66
N LYS A 67 -0.78 -4.72 -11.67
CA LYS A 67 -0.46 -3.46 -12.35
C LYS A 67 -0.61 -2.31 -11.36
N VAL A 68 0.37 -1.41 -11.32
CA VAL A 68 0.33 -0.22 -10.45
C VAL A 68 -0.29 0.99 -11.19
N SER A 69 -0.56 0.91 -12.51
CA SER A 69 -1.25 1.94 -13.32
C SER A 69 -2.22 1.25 -14.27
N GLY A 70 -3.37 1.88 -14.56
CA GLY A 70 -4.45 1.27 -15.33
C GLY A 70 -5.09 0.08 -14.59
N GLN A 71 -5.16 0.17 -13.26
CA GLN A 71 -5.67 -0.89 -12.39
C GLN A 71 -7.13 -1.21 -12.71
N THR A 72 -7.38 -2.45 -13.13
CA THR A 72 -8.72 -3.02 -13.23
C THR A 72 -8.90 -4.01 -12.09
N PHE A 73 -10.10 -4.05 -11.50
CA PHE A 73 -10.40 -5.04 -10.46
C PHE A 73 -10.25 -6.45 -11.02
N GLY A 74 -9.31 -7.20 -10.45
CA GLY A 74 -9.03 -8.57 -10.83
C GLY A 74 -10.15 -9.50 -10.38
N VAL A 75 -10.75 -10.19 -11.33
CA VAL A 75 -11.63 -11.33 -11.04
C VAL A 75 -10.76 -12.57 -11.19
N SER A 76 -10.34 -13.17 -10.08
CA SER A 76 -9.69 -14.48 -10.13
C SER A 76 -10.79 -15.53 -10.28
N HIS A 77 -10.77 -16.28 -11.39
CA HIS A 77 -11.69 -17.41 -11.60
C HIS A 77 -11.30 -18.64 -10.77
N GLU A 78 -10.07 -18.71 -10.25
CA GLU A 78 -9.53 -19.90 -9.58
C GLU A 78 -9.09 -19.67 -8.11
N GLY A 79 -9.05 -18.43 -7.62
CA GLY A 79 -8.49 -18.11 -6.30
C GLY A 79 -9.44 -17.28 -5.42
N GLY A 80 -9.83 -17.83 -4.27
CA GLY A 80 -10.69 -17.17 -3.28
C GLY A 80 -10.17 -15.81 -2.79
N ALA A 81 -11.13 -14.92 -2.48
CA ALA A 81 -11.05 -13.57 -1.91
C ALA A 81 -9.67 -12.86 -1.97
N CYS A 82 -9.53 -11.95 -2.93
CA CYS A 82 -8.28 -11.29 -3.31
C CYS A 82 -7.66 -10.32 -2.27
N PHE A 83 -8.36 -9.95 -1.20
CA PHE A 83 -7.78 -9.28 -0.03
C PHE A 83 -7.88 -10.20 1.21
N ASN A 84 -6.84 -10.97 1.46
CA ASN A 84 -6.77 -11.93 2.56
C ASN A 84 -5.69 -11.51 3.57
N LEU A 85 -6.12 -10.97 4.71
CA LEU A 85 -5.19 -10.48 5.73
C LEU A 85 -4.40 -11.61 6.40
N THR A 86 -4.95 -12.82 6.53
CA THR A 86 -4.22 -13.98 7.07
C THR A 86 -2.98 -14.31 6.23
N ARG A 87 -3.03 -14.08 4.92
CA ARG A 87 -1.88 -14.24 4.01
C ARG A 87 -0.98 -13.01 3.96
N LEU A 88 -1.55 -11.81 4.08
CA LEU A 88 -0.83 -10.56 3.95
C LEU A 88 -0.06 -10.18 5.23
N ALA A 89 -0.63 -10.45 6.40
CA ALA A 89 -0.07 -10.07 7.69
C ALA A 89 1.33 -10.65 7.96
N PRO A 90 1.62 -11.95 7.67
CA PRO A 90 2.97 -12.49 7.84
C PRO A 90 4.00 -11.77 6.97
N PHE A 91 3.67 -11.52 5.71
CA PHE A 91 4.55 -10.78 4.80
C PHE A 91 4.82 -9.35 5.29
N LEU A 92 3.80 -8.62 5.72
CA LEU A 92 3.96 -7.26 6.24
C LEU A 92 4.77 -7.24 7.54
N LYS A 93 4.62 -8.26 8.39
CA LYS A 93 5.42 -8.44 9.61
C LYS A 93 6.90 -8.64 9.27
N ASP A 94 7.21 -9.54 8.33
CA ASP A 94 8.59 -9.80 7.90
C ASP A 94 9.24 -8.53 7.32
N VAL A 95 8.48 -7.73 6.55
CA VAL A 95 8.98 -6.44 6.03
C VAL A 95 9.20 -5.45 7.18
N HIS A 96 8.25 -5.32 8.11
CA HIS A 96 8.39 -4.45 9.28
C HIS A 96 9.64 -4.80 10.11
N GLU A 97 9.87 -6.09 10.39
CA GLU A 97 11.04 -6.56 11.15
C GLU A 97 12.35 -6.26 10.43
N ARG A 98 12.39 -6.40 9.09
CA ARG A 98 13.57 -6.03 8.29
C ARG A 98 13.83 -4.52 8.28
N LEU A 99 12.78 -3.70 8.30
CA LEU A 99 12.89 -2.25 8.32
C LEU A 99 13.30 -1.69 9.69
N ALA A 100 13.15 -2.46 10.77
CA ALA A 100 13.53 -2.03 12.12
C ALA A 100 15.02 -1.66 12.24
N GLY A 101 15.88 -2.19 11.36
CA GLY A 101 17.32 -1.89 11.32
C GLY A 101 17.75 -0.90 10.22
N ILE A 102 16.83 -0.34 9.44
CA ILE A 102 17.15 0.48 8.25
C ILE A 102 16.72 1.93 8.49
N VAL A 103 17.59 2.90 8.21
CA VAL A 103 17.18 4.32 8.15
C VAL A 103 16.49 4.57 6.80
N ILE A 104 15.20 4.95 6.82
CA ILE A 104 14.48 5.34 5.60
C ILE A 104 14.65 6.85 5.41
N GLU A 105 15.65 7.22 4.63
CA GLU A 105 15.82 8.61 4.20
C GLU A 105 14.98 8.87 2.93
N ASN A 106 14.03 9.79 3.02
CA ASN A 106 13.38 10.39 1.85
C ASN A 106 14.07 11.72 1.58
N LEU A 107 15.36 11.66 1.24
CA LEU A 107 15.96 12.81 0.59
C LEU A 107 15.28 12.90 -0.76
N ASP A 108 14.58 14.02 -0.95
CA ASP A 108 14.04 14.41 -2.25
C ASP A 108 15.19 14.27 -3.25
N TRP A 109 15.02 13.43 -4.28
CA TRP A 109 16.08 13.03 -5.21
C TRP A 109 16.78 14.25 -5.87
N LEU A 110 16.15 15.42 -5.79
CA LEU A 110 16.69 16.73 -6.20
C LEU A 110 17.85 17.25 -5.34
N GLY A 111 18.08 16.74 -4.12
CA GLY A 111 19.18 17.15 -3.25
C GLY A 111 20.49 16.37 -3.45
N PHE A 112 20.52 15.37 -4.34
CA PHE A 112 21.69 14.48 -4.51
C PHE A 112 22.53 14.80 -5.77
N ILE A 113 22.23 15.89 -6.48
CA ILE A 113 23.08 16.41 -7.56
C ILE A 113 23.70 17.72 -7.06
N ASP A 114 24.72 17.62 -6.21
CA ASP A 114 25.72 18.68 -5.94
C ASP A 114 26.84 18.16 -5.00
N LEU A 115 27.46 17.03 -5.36
CA LEU A 115 28.80 16.63 -4.89
C LEU A 115 29.59 15.97 -6.02
#